data_AF-K7G1Q0-F1
#
_entry.id   AF-K7G1Q0-F1
#
_cell.length_a   1.000
_cell.length_b   1.000
_cell.length_c   1.000
_cell.angle_alpha   90.00
_cell.angle_beta   90.00
_cell.angle_gamma   90.00
#
_symmetry.space_group_name_H-M   'P 1'
#
loop_
_entity.id
_entity.type
_entity.pdbx_description
1 polymer ?
#
loop_
_entity_poly.entity_id
_entity_poly.type
_entity_poly.pdbx_seq_one_letter_code
_entity_poly.pdbx_strand_id
1 'polypeptide(L)'
;MKTDLPGSGSVPDFFRIMKRQFTETEWRVIKSMNNERLQLDMFYRHWALKESFIKAIGVGIGFNLQRIEFHASPLHLEVGKVYTETKMVLDEDKEEGWTFEETRLDDLHHIAVALGKPEVFGQKDSNVLPKDPTQTQFQILTFDDLVASGVPIAPEDPAYWDNFCSKQECPARQNTHSR
;
A
#
# COMPACT_ATOMS: atom_id res chain seq x y z
N MET A 1 0.33 2.74 2.63
CA MET A 1 1.43 2.47 3.58
C MET A 1 1.97 3.78 4.13
N LYS A 2 2.31 3.82 5.42
CA LYS A 2 2.93 4.99 6.06
C LYS A 2 4.45 4.77 6.15
N THR A 3 5.22 5.77 5.74
CA THR A 3 6.66 5.80 5.92
C THR A 3 7.01 6.15 7.36
N ASP A 4 7.48 5.16 8.11
CA ASP A 4 7.99 5.31 9.47
C ASP A 4 9.32 4.59 9.64
N LEU A 5 10.09 5.03 10.66
CA LEU A 5 11.32 4.34 11.06
C LEU A 5 11.00 2.93 11.59
N PRO A 6 11.93 1.96 11.43
CA PRO A 6 11.78 0.64 12.04
C PRO A 6 11.54 0.74 13.54
N GLY A 7 10.61 -0.07 14.06
CA GLY A 7 10.28 -0.09 15.49
C GLY A 7 11.44 -0.55 16.39
N SER A 8 12.42 -1.25 15.81
CA SER A 8 13.69 -1.63 16.43
C SER A 8 14.78 -1.79 15.36
N GLY A 9 16.04 -1.62 15.75
CA GLY A 9 17.20 -1.77 14.86
C GLY A 9 17.42 -0.60 13.89
N SER A 10 18.40 -0.75 13.01
CA SER A 10 18.75 0.23 11.96
C SER A 10 17.98 -0.01 10.66
N VAL A 11 17.92 0.99 9.77
CA VAL A 11 17.32 0.83 8.43
C VAL A 11 18.00 -0.29 7.62
N PRO A 12 19.34 -0.42 7.61
CA PRO A 12 20.00 -1.56 6.98
C PRO A 12 19.60 -2.92 7.56
N ASP A 13 19.43 -3.03 8.88
CA ASP A 13 18.98 -4.28 9.52
C ASP A 13 17.55 -4.63 9.09
N PHE A 14 16.66 -3.64 9.07
CA PHE A 14 15.30 -3.79 8.57
C PHE A 14 15.28 -4.26 7.11
N PHE A 15 16.05 -3.63 6.22
CA PHE A 15 16.15 -4.06 4.82
C PHE A 15 16.73 -5.46 4.66
N ARG A 16 17.67 -5.87 5.52
CA ARG A 16 18.19 -7.24 5.52
C ARG A 16 17.09 -8.25 5.86
N ILE A 17 16.25 -7.97 6.85
CA ILE A 17 15.11 -8.82 7.21
C ILE A 17 14.09 -8.90 6.07
N MET A 18 13.81 -7.76 5.43
CA MET A 18 12.84 -7.66 4.33
C MET A 18 13.39 -8.08 2.97
N LYS A 19 14.66 -8.50 2.87
CA LYS A 19 15.35 -8.77 1.59
C LYS A 19 14.57 -9.69 0.65
N ARG A 20 13.89 -10.70 1.20
CA ARG A 20 13.10 -11.69 0.45
C ARG A 20 11.81 -11.16 -0.17
N GLN A 21 11.40 -9.94 0.17
CA GLN A 21 10.10 -9.41 -0.27
C GLN A 21 10.18 -8.64 -1.60
N PHE A 22 11.40 -8.32 -2.07
CA PHE A 22 11.65 -7.57 -3.30
C PHE A 22 12.73 -8.25 -4.15
N THR A 23 12.69 -7.97 -5.44
CA THR A 23 13.70 -8.43 -6.40
C THR A 23 14.99 -7.61 -6.29
N GLU A 24 16.07 -8.06 -6.95
CA GLU A 24 17.32 -7.30 -6.95
C GLU A 24 17.19 -5.95 -7.67
N THR A 25 16.38 -5.87 -8.73
CA THR A 25 16.12 -4.63 -9.44
C THR A 25 15.39 -3.62 -8.55
N GLU A 26 14.34 -4.05 -7.85
CA GLU A 26 13.61 -3.20 -6.89
C GLU A 26 14.56 -2.72 -5.77
N TRP A 27 15.36 -3.62 -5.21
CA TRP A 27 16.34 -3.25 -4.18
C TRP A 27 17.38 -2.24 -4.68
N ARG A 28 17.81 -2.33 -5.94
CA ARG A 28 18.73 -1.36 -6.55
C ARG A 28 18.10 0.03 -6.59
N VAL A 29 16.84 0.13 -6.98
CA VAL A 29 16.09 1.40 -7.00
C VAL A 29 15.90 1.93 -5.59
N ILE A 30 15.40 1.10 -4.66
CA ILE A 30 15.19 1.47 -3.25
C ILE A 30 16.48 2.04 -2.65
N LYS A 31 17.62 1.36 -2.84
CA LYS A 31 18.91 1.76 -2.26
C LYS A 31 19.62 2.88 -3.02
N SER A 32 19.20 3.21 -4.23
CA SER A 32 19.76 4.35 -4.98
C SER A 32 19.36 5.72 -4.42
N MET A 33 18.36 5.76 -3.53
CA MET A 33 17.92 7.01 -2.91
C MET A 33 19.00 7.57 -1.97
N ASN A 34 19.11 8.90 -1.95
CA ASN A 34 20.25 9.64 -1.39
C ASN A 34 20.45 9.48 0.13
N ASN A 35 19.43 9.07 0.88
CA ASN A 35 19.51 8.86 2.32
C ASN A 35 18.51 7.81 2.80
N GLU A 36 18.71 7.27 4.00
CA GLU A 36 17.89 6.19 4.56
C GLU A 36 16.39 6.52 4.64
N ARG A 37 16.02 7.79 4.90
CA ARG A 37 14.62 8.20 4.93
C ARG A 37 13.97 8.08 3.55
N LEU A 38 14.65 8.53 2.50
CA LEU A 38 14.17 8.38 1.12
C LEU A 38 14.21 6.93 0.65
N GLN A 39 15.15 6.12 1.13
CA GLN A 39 15.16 4.68 0.87
C GLN A 39 13.95 3.99 1.52
N LEU A 40 13.62 4.32 2.77
CA LEU A 40 12.41 3.85 3.44
C LEU A 40 11.15 4.28 2.69
N ASP A 41 11.10 5.53 2.23
CA ASP A 41 9.98 6.03 1.44
C ASP A 41 9.76 5.21 0.16
N MET A 42 10.83 4.97 -0.60
CA MET A 42 10.78 4.14 -1.81
C MET A 42 10.45 2.67 -1.49
N PHE A 43 10.91 2.15 -0.36
CA PHE A 43 10.54 0.83 0.14
C PHE A 43 9.04 0.72 0.39
N TYR A 44 8.44 1.66 1.13
CA TYR A 44 7.01 1.62 1.45
C TYR A 44 6.12 1.86 0.22
N ARG A 45 6.60 2.63 -0.76
CA ARG A 45 5.97 2.73 -2.08
C ARG A 45 5.92 1.39 -2.80
N HIS A 46 7.05 0.70 -2.96
CA HIS A 46 7.08 -0.64 -3.58
C HIS A 46 6.26 -1.66 -2.79
N TRP A 47 6.28 -1.57 -1.45
CA TRP A 47 5.44 -2.43 -0.61
C TRP A 47 3.95 -2.20 -0.88
N ALA A 48 3.50 -0.94 -0.96
CA ALA A 48 2.12 -0.60 -1.29
C ALA A 48 1.69 -1.14 -2.67
N LEU A 49 2.57 -1.02 -3.68
CA LEU A 49 2.35 -1.57 -5.02
C LEU A 49 2.17 -3.10 -5.01
N LYS A 50 3.06 -3.85 -4.34
CA LYS A 50 2.91 -5.30 -4.23
C LYS A 50 1.62 -5.67 -3.50
N GLU A 51 1.35 -5.04 -2.37
CA GLU A 51 0.12 -5.30 -1.60
C GLU A 51 -1.16 -5.00 -2.39
N SER A 52 -1.18 -3.94 -3.20
CA SER A 52 -2.36 -3.60 -4.01
C SER A 52 -2.65 -4.68 -5.05
N PHE A 53 -1.61 -5.19 -5.72
CA PHE A 53 -1.74 -6.31 -6.65
C PHE A 53 -2.22 -7.59 -5.96
N ILE A 54 -1.57 -8.00 -4.86
CA ILE A 54 -1.95 -9.22 -4.11
C ILE A 54 -3.40 -9.17 -3.64
N LYS A 55 -3.85 -8.01 -3.17
CA LYS A 55 -5.24 -7.79 -2.76
C LYS A 55 -6.19 -7.86 -3.96
N ALA A 56 -5.81 -7.29 -5.09
CA ALA A 56 -6.64 -7.32 -6.29
C ALA A 56 -6.87 -8.76 -6.79
N ILE A 57 -5.84 -9.62 -6.76
CA ILE A 57 -5.99 -11.02 -7.18
C ILE A 57 -6.53 -11.96 -6.08
N GLY A 58 -6.64 -11.51 -4.83
CA GLY A 58 -7.30 -12.23 -3.73
C GLY A 58 -6.56 -13.46 -3.19
N VAL A 59 -5.24 -13.60 -3.43
CA VAL A 59 -4.47 -14.81 -3.07
C VAL A 59 -3.96 -14.84 -1.61
N GLY A 60 -4.02 -13.71 -0.90
CA GLY A 60 -3.61 -13.62 0.51
C GLY A 60 -2.09 -13.78 0.74
N ILE A 61 -1.73 -14.29 1.93
CA ILE A 61 -0.36 -14.25 2.50
C ILE A 61 0.65 -15.24 1.89
N GLY A 62 0.19 -16.26 1.17
CA GLY A 62 1.05 -17.34 0.67
C GLY A 62 1.79 -17.03 -0.62
N PHE A 63 1.55 -15.85 -1.21
CA PHE A 63 2.13 -15.50 -2.50
C PHE A 63 3.62 -15.14 -2.36
N ASN A 64 4.45 -15.71 -3.24
CA ASN A 64 5.87 -15.36 -3.28
C ASN A 64 6.07 -13.98 -3.93
N LEU A 65 6.31 -12.95 -3.11
CA LEU A 65 6.49 -11.57 -3.57
C LEU A 65 7.66 -11.35 -4.53
N GLN A 66 8.63 -12.27 -4.62
CA GLN A 66 9.73 -12.18 -5.58
C GLN A 66 9.32 -12.47 -7.02
N ARG A 67 8.13 -13.05 -7.24
CA ARG A 67 7.57 -13.26 -8.58
C ARG A 67 7.14 -11.95 -9.25
N ILE A 68 6.88 -10.94 -8.45
CA ILE A 68 6.43 -9.62 -8.91
C ILE A 68 7.64 -8.70 -8.93
N GLU A 69 7.83 -7.94 -9.99
CA GLU A 69 8.82 -6.86 -10.05
C GLU A 69 8.12 -5.58 -10.52
N PHE A 70 8.17 -4.53 -9.70
CA PHE A 70 7.68 -3.21 -10.07
C PHE A 70 8.79 -2.31 -10.60
N HIS A 71 8.50 -1.63 -11.70
CA HIS A 71 9.33 -0.58 -12.27
C HIS A 71 8.63 0.75 -11.98
N ALA A 72 8.87 1.28 -10.76
CA ALA A 72 8.21 2.48 -10.26
C ALA A 72 8.63 3.73 -11.06
N SER A 73 7.64 4.46 -11.58
CA SER A 73 7.85 5.68 -12.37
C SER A 73 6.69 6.67 -12.17
N PRO A 74 6.95 7.99 -12.07
CA PRO A 74 8.27 8.61 -11.92
C PRO A 74 8.89 8.29 -10.55
N LEU A 75 10.20 8.51 -10.37
CA LEU A 75 10.87 8.22 -9.08
C LEU A 75 10.36 9.12 -7.93
N HIS A 76 9.95 10.35 -8.23
CA HIS A 76 9.44 11.30 -7.24
C HIS A 76 7.98 11.59 -7.52
N LEU A 77 7.14 11.45 -6.49
CA LEU A 77 5.71 11.75 -6.56
C LEU A 77 5.43 13.06 -5.81
N GLU A 78 4.63 13.92 -6.43
CA GLU A 78 4.07 15.09 -5.76
C GLU A 78 2.84 14.69 -4.92
N VAL A 79 2.65 15.37 -3.80
CA VAL A 79 1.50 15.14 -2.91
C VAL A 79 0.20 15.47 -3.64
N GLY A 80 -0.79 14.58 -3.51
CA GLY A 80 -2.14 14.74 -4.06
C GLY A 80 -2.27 14.47 -5.55
N LYS A 81 -1.18 14.22 -6.29
CA LYS A 81 -1.24 13.86 -7.71
C LYS A 81 -1.34 12.34 -7.91
N VAL A 82 -2.01 11.95 -8.98
CA VAL A 82 -2.14 10.55 -9.41
C VAL A 82 -1.16 10.28 -10.54
N TYR A 83 -0.44 9.17 -10.43
CA TYR A 83 0.53 8.70 -11.42
C TYR A 83 0.14 7.30 -11.90
N THR A 84 0.39 6.99 -13.17
CA THR A 84 -0.02 5.71 -13.80
C THR A 84 1.08 5.04 -14.63
N GLU A 85 2.29 5.60 -14.58
CA GLU A 85 3.41 5.22 -15.43
C GLU A 85 4.11 3.95 -14.94
N THR A 86 3.95 3.59 -13.66
CA THR A 86 4.51 2.38 -13.06
C THR A 86 4.06 1.13 -13.78
N LYS A 87 5.02 0.23 -14.06
CA LYS A 87 4.80 -1.05 -14.72
C LYS A 87 5.14 -2.21 -13.81
N MET A 88 4.52 -3.35 -14.08
CA MET A 88 4.72 -4.60 -13.36
C MET A 88 5.17 -5.70 -14.33
N VAL A 89 6.09 -6.53 -13.85
CA VAL A 89 6.50 -7.79 -14.46
C VAL A 89 6.14 -8.91 -13.50
N LEU A 90 5.54 -9.99 -14.01
CA LEU A 90 5.20 -11.18 -13.24
C LEU A 90 5.92 -12.38 -13.86
N ASP A 91 6.74 -13.09 -13.07
CA ASP A 91 7.52 -14.24 -13.54
C ASP A 91 8.32 -13.95 -14.84
N GLU A 92 8.92 -12.76 -14.93
CA GLU A 92 9.68 -12.25 -16.08
C GLU A 92 8.85 -11.80 -17.31
N ASP A 93 7.53 -12.02 -17.29
CA ASP A 93 6.61 -11.57 -18.32
C ASP A 93 6.00 -10.20 -18.01
N LYS A 94 5.97 -9.31 -19.00
CA LYS A 94 5.33 -7.99 -18.85
C LYS A 94 3.81 -8.13 -18.77
N GLU A 95 3.25 -7.60 -17.71
CA GLU A 95 1.81 -7.66 -17.45
C GLU A 95 1.11 -6.39 -17.93
N GLU A 96 0.83 -6.31 -19.24
CA GLU A 96 0.09 -5.18 -19.84
C GLU A 96 -1.41 -5.17 -19.47
N GLY A 97 -1.89 -6.25 -18.83
CA GLY A 97 -3.26 -6.34 -18.30
C GLY A 97 -3.50 -5.54 -17.03
N TRP A 98 -2.46 -4.95 -16.44
CA TRP A 98 -2.54 -4.25 -15.17
C TRP A 98 -2.13 -2.79 -15.30
N THR A 99 -2.92 -1.92 -14.67
CA THR A 99 -2.61 -0.51 -14.47
C THR A 99 -2.52 -0.23 -12.98
N PHE A 100 -1.58 0.64 -12.58
CA PHE A 100 -1.37 1.01 -11.19
C PHE A 100 -1.52 2.51 -11.05
N GLU A 101 -2.51 2.96 -10.26
CA GLU A 101 -2.64 4.36 -9.87
C GLU A 101 -1.89 4.56 -8.54
N GLU A 102 -0.88 5.44 -8.54
CA GLU A 102 -0.10 5.79 -7.37
C GLU A 102 -0.42 7.20 -6.90
N THR A 103 -0.55 7.40 -5.60
CA THR A 103 -0.79 8.71 -5.00
C THR A 103 -0.07 8.83 -3.68
N ARG A 104 0.61 9.96 -3.48
CA ARG A 104 1.15 10.34 -2.17
C ARG A 104 0.12 11.24 -1.49
N LEU A 105 -0.58 10.71 -0.48
CA LEU A 105 -1.70 11.41 0.16
C LEU A 105 -1.23 12.64 0.93
N ASP A 106 -0.11 12.49 1.61
CA ASP A 106 0.63 13.53 2.34
C ASP A 106 2.12 13.15 2.34
N ASP A 107 2.93 13.81 3.18
CA ASP A 107 4.36 13.55 3.17
C ASP A 107 4.80 12.14 3.62
N LEU A 108 3.93 11.36 4.24
CA LEU A 108 4.27 10.07 4.82
C LEU A 108 3.46 8.91 4.23
N HIS A 109 2.34 9.16 3.56
CA HIS A 109 1.42 8.10 3.15
C HIS A 109 1.43 7.85 1.64
N HIS A 110 1.79 6.62 1.28
CA HIS A 110 1.70 6.09 -0.08
C HIS A 110 0.40 5.31 -0.26
N ILE A 111 -0.30 5.57 -1.36
CA ILE A 111 -1.45 4.81 -1.83
C ILE A 111 -1.10 4.21 -3.20
N ALA A 112 -1.46 2.95 -3.39
CA ALA A 112 -1.39 2.26 -4.67
C ALA A 112 -2.71 1.53 -4.91
N VAL A 113 -3.27 1.69 -6.12
CA VAL A 113 -4.49 1.01 -6.58
C VAL A 113 -4.11 0.17 -7.79
N ALA A 114 -4.31 -1.15 -7.70
CA ALA A 114 -4.11 -2.07 -8.81
C ALA A 114 -5.43 -2.30 -9.56
N LEU A 115 -5.40 -2.13 -10.88
CA LEU A 115 -6.54 -2.26 -11.78
C LEU A 115 -6.21 -3.33 -12.83
N GLY A 116 -6.86 -4.49 -12.75
CA GLY A 116 -6.70 -5.58 -13.70
C GLY A 116 -7.77 -5.59 -14.80
N LYS A 117 -7.53 -6.33 -15.88
CA LYS A 117 -8.54 -6.55 -16.93
C LYS A 117 -9.78 -7.29 -16.38
N PRO A 118 -11.01 -6.94 -16.82
CA PRO A 118 -12.24 -7.64 -16.44
C PRO A 118 -12.21 -9.15 -16.72
N GLU A 119 -11.45 -9.56 -17.74
CA GLU A 119 -11.30 -10.96 -18.17
C GLU A 119 -10.69 -11.86 -17.10
N VAL A 120 -9.83 -11.33 -16.22
CA VAL A 120 -9.21 -12.08 -15.11
C VAL A 120 -10.22 -12.38 -14.00
N PHE A 121 -11.30 -11.59 -13.90
CA PHE A 121 -12.25 -11.64 -12.80
C PHE A 121 -13.62 -12.24 -13.16
N GLY A 122 -13.80 -12.75 -14.39
CA GLY A 122 -15.01 -13.45 -14.81
C GLY A 122 -16.30 -12.61 -14.80
N GLN A 123 -16.21 -11.29 -14.57
CA GLN A 123 -17.36 -10.39 -14.54
C GLN A 123 -17.53 -9.71 -15.90
N LYS A 124 -18.60 -10.10 -16.60
CA LYS A 124 -19.07 -9.50 -17.86
C LYS A 124 -19.87 -8.20 -17.63
N ASP A 125 -19.42 -7.33 -16.73
CA ASP A 125 -20.01 -5.99 -16.61
C ASP A 125 -19.11 -4.99 -17.34
N SER A 126 -19.29 -4.98 -18.67
CA SER A 126 -18.70 -4.02 -19.58
C SER A 126 -19.37 -2.65 -19.42
N ASN A 127 -19.17 -1.98 -18.28
CA ASN A 127 -19.52 -0.58 -18.08
C ASN A 127 -18.39 0.17 -17.37
N VAL A 128 -17.13 -0.09 -17.77
CA VAL A 128 -16.04 0.83 -17.46
C VAL A 128 -16.22 2.04 -18.37
N LEU A 129 -17.02 3.00 -17.91
CA LEU A 129 -17.09 4.34 -18.48
C LEU A 129 -15.66 4.89 -18.61
N PRO A 130 -15.34 5.64 -19.68
CA PRO A 130 -14.06 6.33 -19.77
C PRO A 130 -13.98 7.27 -18.57
N LYS A 131 -13.07 6.99 -17.62
CA LYS A 131 -12.86 7.86 -16.45
C LYS A 131 -12.43 9.23 -16.97
N ASP A 132 -13.13 10.27 -16.53
CA ASP A 132 -12.65 11.63 -16.65
C ASP A 132 -11.29 11.71 -15.90
N PRO A 133 -10.19 12.11 -16.55
CA PRO A 133 -8.87 12.16 -15.93
C PRO A 133 -8.79 13.10 -14.72
N THR A 134 -9.81 13.94 -14.49
CA THR A 134 -9.92 14.80 -13.30
C THR A 134 -10.46 14.08 -12.06
N GLN A 135 -11.01 12.87 -12.20
CA GLN A 135 -11.75 12.19 -11.14
C GLN A 135 -10.95 11.15 -10.34
N THR A 136 -9.67 10.95 -10.65
CA THR A 136 -8.83 9.91 -10.02
C THR A 136 -8.23 10.33 -8.68
N GLN A 137 -8.42 11.58 -8.26
CA GLN A 137 -7.90 12.06 -6.97
C GLN A 137 -8.74 11.53 -5.80
N PHE A 138 -8.07 11.08 -4.73
CA PHE A 138 -8.74 10.64 -3.51
C PHE A 138 -9.51 11.81 -2.86
N GLN A 139 -10.77 11.56 -2.54
CA GLN A 139 -11.58 12.45 -1.71
C GLN A 139 -11.40 12.10 -0.24
N ILE A 140 -11.05 13.09 0.59
CA ILE A 140 -11.02 12.95 2.05
C ILE A 140 -12.45 13.14 2.57
N LEU A 141 -12.96 12.12 3.27
CA LEU A 141 -14.28 12.15 3.90
C LEU A 141 -14.15 12.38 5.40
N THR A 142 -15.08 13.16 5.96
CA THR A 142 -15.24 13.33 7.40
C THR A 142 -16.13 12.23 8.00
N PHE A 143 -16.23 12.16 9.33
CA PHE A 143 -17.18 11.24 9.97
C PHE A 143 -18.62 11.51 9.54
N ASP A 144 -19.02 12.78 9.45
CA ASP A 144 -20.37 13.19 9.04
C ASP A 144 -20.68 12.70 7.61
N ASP A 145 -19.71 12.79 6.69
CA ASP A 145 -19.87 12.26 5.33
C ASP A 145 -20.07 10.73 5.33
N LEU A 146 -19.34 10.01 6.19
CA LEU A 146 -19.44 8.54 6.30
C LEU A 146 -20.79 8.09 6.87
N VAL A 147 -21.38 8.86 7.79
CA VAL A 147 -22.64 8.49 8.46
C VAL A 147 -23.87 9.18 7.89
N ALA A 148 -23.73 10.03 6.87
CA ALA A 148 -24.83 10.81 6.29
C ALA A 148 -26.04 9.96 5.86
N SER A 149 -25.80 8.72 5.41
CA SER A 149 -26.84 7.74 5.05
C SER A 149 -26.88 6.53 5.99
N GLY A 150 -26.19 6.60 7.13
CA GLY A 150 -26.11 5.52 8.11
C GLY A 150 -27.44 5.35 8.84
N VAL A 151 -27.95 4.12 8.87
CA VAL A 151 -29.14 3.74 9.65
C VAL A 151 -28.72 2.70 10.68
N PRO A 152 -29.05 2.87 11.98
CA PRO A 152 -28.74 1.88 13.00
C PRO A 152 -29.38 0.53 12.67
N ILE A 153 -28.56 -0.52 12.63
CA ILE A 153 -29.02 -1.91 12.39
C ILE A 153 -29.13 -2.73 13.69
N ALA A 154 -28.59 -2.20 14.79
CA ALA A 154 -28.61 -2.81 16.11
C ALA A 154 -28.78 -1.71 17.18
N PRO A 155 -29.30 -2.04 18.38
CA PRO A 155 -29.31 -1.12 19.52
C PRO A 155 -27.89 -0.68 19.92
N GLU A 156 -27.80 0.44 20.61
CA GLU A 156 -26.55 0.89 21.22
C GLU A 156 -26.04 -0.16 22.23
N ASP A 157 -24.75 -0.47 22.14
CA ASP A 157 -24.06 -1.37 23.06
C ASP A 157 -22.91 -0.61 23.75
N PRO A 158 -23.11 -0.15 25.00
CA PRO A 158 -22.09 0.56 25.76
C PRO A 158 -20.80 -0.22 25.97
N ALA A 159 -20.86 -1.56 25.92
CA ALA A 159 -19.69 -2.40 26.14
C ALA A 159 -18.61 -2.20 25.07
N TYR A 160 -18.96 -1.73 23.86
CA TYR A 160 -17.96 -1.37 22.84
C TYR A 160 -16.98 -0.30 23.32
N TRP A 161 -17.50 0.73 24.00
CA TRP A 161 -16.67 1.83 24.51
C TRP A 161 -15.84 1.40 25.71
N ASP A 162 -16.45 0.72 26.67
CA ASP A 162 -15.75 0.23 27.87
C ASP A 162 -14.60 -0.72 27.50
N ASN A 163 -14.84 -1.62 26.56
CA ASN A 163 -13.82 -2.53 26.04
C ASN A 163 -12.69 -1.80 25.32
N PHE A 164 -12.99 -0.71 24.60
CA PHE A 164 -11.95 0.11 23.96
C PHE A 164 -11.08 0.81 25.01
N CYS A 165 -11.69 1.50 25.98
CA CYS A 165 -10.99 2.22 27.05
C CYS A 165 -10.13 1.31 27.94
N SER A 166 -10.51 0.03 28.08
CA SER A 166 -9.75 -0.94 28.86
C SER A 166 -8.42 -1.36 28.23
N LYS A 167 -8.23 -1.12 26.91
CA LYS A 167 -7.02 -1.53 26.19
C LYS A 167 -5.90 -0.52 26.41
N GLN A 168 -4.67 -1.01 26.53
CA GLN A 168 -3.49 -0.15 26.54
C GLN A 168 -3.35 0.58 25.19
N GLU A 169 -3.04 1.88 25.22
CA GLU A 169 -2.87 2.70 24.02
C GLU A 169 -1.70 2.23 23.13
N CYS A 170 -0.66 1.64 23.74
CA CYS A 170 0.50 1.12 23.02
C CYS A 170 0.71 -0.37 23.32
N PRO A 171 1.14 -1.17 22.32
CA PRO A 171 1.60 -2.52 22.57
C PRO A 171 2.74 -2.52 23.60
N ALA A 172 2.70 -3.44 24.56
CA ALA A 172 3.80 -3.66 25.48
C ALA A 172 5.06 -4.02 24.67
N ARG A 173 6.03 -3.11 24.59
CA ARG A 173 7.30 -3.36 23.92
C ARG A 173 8.01 -4.47 24.69
N GLN A 174 8.40 -5.55 24.01
CA GLN A 174 9.31 -6.53 24.60
C GLN A 174 10.62 -5.78 24.93
N ASN A 175 10.84 -5.50 26.22
CA ASN A 175 12.13 -5.02 26.69
C ASN A 175 13.16 -6.05 26.23
N THR A 176 14.07 -5.62 25.36
CA THR A 176 15.24 -6.39 24.96
C THR A 176 15.96 -6.83 26.22
N HIS A 177 16.10 -8.14 26.42
CA HIS A 177 17.03 -8.68 27.40
C HIS A 177 18.38 -7.98 27.25
N SER A 178 18.78 -7.24 28.28
CA SER A 178 20.14 -6.74 28.43
C SER A 178 21.11 -7.90 28.26
N ARG A 179 21.98 -7.81 27.26
CA ARG A 179 23.24 -8.56 27.21
C ARG A 179 24.37 -7.57 27.42
#